data_AF-W6N4J8-F1
#
_entry.id   AF-W6N4J8-F1
#
_cell.length_a   1.000
_cell.length_b   1.000
_cell.length_c   1.000
_cell.angle_alpha   90.00
_cell.angle_beta   90.00
_cell.angle_gamma   90.00
#
_symmetry.space_group_name_H-M   'P 1'
#
loop_
_entity.id
_entity.type
_entity.pdbx_description
1 polymer ?
#
loop_
_entity_poly.entity_id
_entity_poly.type
_entity_poly.pdbx_seq_one_letter_code
_entity_poly.pdbx_strand_id
1 'polypeptide(L)'
;MSETETSSLPIANIALAEIINEITGEAFIFDTAEKADAKPDLSKGKEDILRVKNRVLAMNRTEDICIGYNIKLTDNTFSPETMALVDGGTSTPMGYEGAEVGKAVNKTPYTLNLYSEEKDYDSSTLRYVQFSFKHNKGTPVEFQFEDGKFYVPEFESTSRPKKGEKPVYITFVDTLPDGETSTGGDTSATVPSPPAPTTPDESTGTPGVTIGTDCKVTWTFADAVNDADVIGINFKVTKKSDGSVVPGDVTMDITKKIITFVPTSISAGVTYQATAASIRKADGSGNTTSVTVEFTTA
;
A
#
# COMPACT_ATOMS: atom_id res chain seq x y z
N MET A 1 -28.87 -6.45 3.73
CA MET A 1 -27.92 -5.61 2.98
C MET A 1 -26.54 -6.03 3.42
N SER A 2 -25.67 -6.38 2.48
CA SER A 2 -24.26 -6.69 2.78
C SER A 2 -23.55 -5.34 2.86
N GLU A 3 -23.18 -4.90 4.05
CA GLU A 3 -22.27 -3.77 4.21
C GLU A 3 -20.89 -4.25 3.75
N THR A 4 -20.45 -3.75 2.60
CA THR A 4 -19.07 -3.94 2.15
C THR A 4 -18.23 -2.94 2.92
N GLU A 5 -17.43 -3.39 3.88
CA GLU A 5 -16.44 -2.51 4.50
C GLU A 5 -15.50 -1.97 3.42
N THR A 6 -15.45 -0.64 3.31
CA THR A 6 -14.49 0.05 2.46
C THR A 6 -13.14 0.03 3.16
N SER A 7 -12.18 -0.72 2.61
CA SER A 7 -10.78 -0.68 3.04
C SER A 7 -10.23 0.74 2.85
N SER A 8 -9.81 1.37 3.95
CA SER A 8 -9.06 2.63 3.94
C SER A 8 -7.64 2.38 3.46
N LEU A 9 -7.10 3.27 2.62
CA LEU A 9 -5.73 3.20 2.10
C LEU A 9 -4.88 4.32 2.73
N PRO A 10 -4.23 4.07 3.88
CA PRO A 10 -3.33 5.02 4.54
C PRO A 10 -1.99 5.13 3.78
N ILE A 11 -2.00 5.83 2.64
CA ILE A 11 -0.83 5.99 1.79
C ILE A 11 -0.04 7.25 2.20
N ALA A 12 1.26 7.12 2.39
CA ALA A 12 2.18 8.22 2.67
C ALA A 12 3.54 7.97 2.01
N ASN A 13 4.33 9.04 1.84
CA ASN A 13 5.70 9.03 1.33
C ASN A 13 5.86 8.44 -0.08
N ILE A 14 6.45 9.19 -1.01
CA ILE A 14 6.88 8.62 -2.29
C ILE A 14 8.19 7.90 -2.01
N ALA A 15 8.16 6.57 -2.06
CA ALA A 15 9.28 5.70 -1.72
C ALA A 15 10.26 5.49 -2.88
N LEU A 16 9.74 5.52 -4.12
CA LEU A 16 10.54 5.40 -5.33
C LEU A 16 9.73 5.95 -6.51
N ALA A 17 10.41 6.40 -7.53
CA ALA A 17 9.80 6.59 -8.83
C ALA A 17 10.65 5.99 -9.95
N GLU A 18 9.96 5.54 -10.99
CA GLU A 18 10.55 4.80 -12.11
C GLU A 18 9.99 5.32 -13.43
N ILE A 19 10.87 5.58 -14.37
CA ILE A 19 10.52 5.90 -15.76
C ILE A 19 10.98 4.76 -16.66
N ILE A 20 10.04 4.18 -17.42
CA ILE A 20 10.30 3.11 -18.38
C ILE A 20 10.12 3.67 -19.80
N ASN A 21 11.17 3.62 -20.60
CA ASN A 21 11.10 3.94 -22.02
C ASN A 21 10.25 2.88 -22.74
N GLU A 22 9.12 3.27 -23.36
CA GLU A 22 8.20 2.30 -23.97
C GLU A 22 8.68 1.73 -25.30
N ILE A 23 9.76 2.25 -25.88
CA ILE A 23 10.37 1.73 -27.09
C ILE A 23 11.49 0.75 -26.74
N THR A 24 12.40 1.13 -25.85
CA THR A 24 13.58 0.31 -25.52
C THR A 24 13.34 -0.66 -24.36
N GLY A 25 12.36 -0.37 -23.49
CA GLY A 25 12.11 -1.10 -22.25
C GLY A 25 13.10 -0.77 -21.13
N GLU A 26 14.01 0.18 -21.35
CA GLU A 26 14.99 0.61 -20.35
C GLU A 26 14.29 1.36 -19.22
N ALA A 27 14.61 1.01 -17.98
CA ALA A 27 14.03 1.57 -16.77
C ALA A 27 15.06 2.43 -16.03
N PHE A 28 14.63 3.61 -15.60
CA PHE A 28 15.41 4.56 -14.82
C PHE A 28 14.69 4.78 -13.50
N ILE A 29 15.34 4.39 -12.41
CA ILE A 29 14.84 4.53 -11.04
C ILE A 29 15.46 5.75 -10.37
N PHE A 30 14.72 6.38 -9.47
CA PHE A 30 15.20 7.50 -8.66
C PHE A 30 14.53 7.46 -7.28
N ASP A 31 15.36 7.66 -6.25
CA ASP A 31 15.07 7.31 -4.85
C ASP A 31 13.85 8.05 -4.31
N THR A 32 13.68 9.35 -4.56
CA THR A 32 12.57 10.09 -3.93
C THR A 32 12.18 11.37 -4.67
N ALA A 33 10.98 11.36 -5.27
CA ALA A 33 10.34 12.61 -5.65
C ALA A 33 9.90 13.35 -4.39
N GLU A 34 10.47 14.54 -4.16
CA GLU A 34 10.06 15.44 -3.07
C GLU A 34 8.56 15.76 -3.16
N LYS A 35 8.04 15.82 -4.40
CA LYS A 35 6.61 16.00 -4.65
C LYS A 35 6.17 15.43 -6.00
N ALA A 36 5.00 14.81 -6.03
CA ALA A 36 4.30 14.46 -7.27
C ALA A 36 2.83 14.93 -7.21
N ASP A 37 2.42 15.74 -8.20
CA ASP A 37 1.04 16.16 -8.40
C ASP A 37 0.49 15.53 -9.68
N ALA A 38 -0.47 14.60 -9.57
CA ALA A 38 -1.18 14.03 -10.71
C ALA A 38 -2.61 14.61 -10.79
N LYS A 39 -2.89 15.41 -11.83
CA LYS A 39 -4.20 16.04 -12.04
C LYS A 39 -4.93 15.39 -13.21
N PRO A 40 -6.19 14.94 -13.05
CA PRO A 40 -6.93 14.37 -14.15
C PRO A 40 -7.18 15.43 -15.24
N ASP A 41 -6.92 15.05 -16.48
CA ASP A 41 -7.32 15.85 -17.65
C ASP A 41 -8.73 15.43 -18.07
N LEU A 42 -9.66 16.39 -18.07
CA LEU A 42 -11.08 16.15 -18.31
C LEU A 42 -11.52 16.77 -19.62
N SER A 43 -12.02 15.93 -20.53
CA SER A 43 -12.87 16.38 -21.62
C SER A 43 -14.21 16.78 -21.02
N LYS A 44 -14.37 18.09 -20.77
CA LYS A 44 -15.57 18.64 -20.14
C LYS A 44 -16.81 18.37 -20.98
N GLY A 45 -17.87 17.94 -20.31
CA GLY A 45 -19.19 17.87 -20.86
C GLY A 45 -19.75 19.25 -21.19
N LYS A 46 -20.82 19.27 -21.97
CA LYS A 46 -21.56 20.48 -22.32
C LYS A 46 -22.91 20.46 -21.61
N GLU A 47 -23.37 21.65 -21.24
CA GLU A 47 -24.71 21.87 -20.70
C GLU A 47 -25.45 22.85 -21.61
N ASP A 48 -26.46 22.35 -22.32
CA ASP A 48 -27.31 23.14 -23.19
C ASP A 48 -28.68 23.33 -22.51
N ILE A 49 -28.98 24.57 -22.12
CA ILE A 49 -30.23 24.93 -21.46
C ILE A 49 -31.20 25.53 -22.48
N LEU A 50 -32.33 24.86 -22.72
CA LEU A 50 -33.42 25.44 -23.51
C LEU A 50 -34.26 26.35 -22.62
N ARG A 51 -34.08 27.68 -22.76
CA ARG A 51 -34.82 28.69 -22.02
C ARG A 51 -35.73 29.49 -22.95
N VAL A 52 -36.99 29.68 -22.54
CA VAL A 52 -37.92 30.62 -23.17
C VAL A 52 -38.30 31.67 -22.14
N LYS A 53 -37.89 32.93 -22.39
CA LYS A 53 -38.03 34.06 -21.44
C LYS A 53 -37.46 33.71 -20.06
N ASN A 54 -38.32 33.58 -19.04
CA ASN A 54 -37.93 33.27 -17.67
C ASN A 54 -38.17 31.80 -17.26
N ARG A 55 -38.42 30.91 -18.22
CA ARG A 55 -38.69 29.49 -17.97
C ARG A 55 -37.66 28.60 -18.65
N VAL A 56 -37.01 27.73 -17.87
CA VAL A 56 -36.21 26.61 -18.39
C VAL A 56 -37.18 25.50 -18.79
N LEU A 57 -37.10 25.06 -20.04
CA LEU A 57 -37.95 24.01 -20.61
C LEU A 57 -37.27 22.65 -20.59
N ALA A 58 -35.96 22.63 -20.84
CA ALA A 58 -35.17 21.41 -20.86
C ALA A 58 -33.68 21.74 -20.62
N MET A 59 -32.94 20.76 -20.14
CA MET A 59 -31.49 20.81 -20.00
C MET A 59 -30.92 19.52 -20.60
N ASN A 60 -29.95 19.64 -21.50
CA ASN A 60 -29.19 18.51 -22.03
C ASN A 60 -27.75 18.63 -21.51
N ARG A 61 -27.34 17.67 -20.68
CA ARG A 61 -26.01 17.67 -20.05
C ARG A 61 -25.27 16.41 -20.46
N THR A 62 -24.03 16.56 -20.92
CA THR A 62 -23.10 15.44 -21.07
C THR A 62 -22.15 15.39 -19.88
N GLU A 63 -21.68 14.20 -19.52
CA GLU A 63 -20.74 14.01 -18.41
C GLU A 63 -19.31 14.36 -18.81
N ASP A 64 -18.47 14.69 -17.82
CA ASP A 64 -17.04 14.87 -18.01
C ASP A 64 -16.36 13.51 -18.20
N ILE A 65 -15.40 13.43 -19.13
CA ILE A 65 -14.65 12.20 -19.41
C ILE A 65 -13.17 12.44 -19.08
N CYS A 66 -12.60 11.63 -18.18
CA CYS A 66 -11.17 11.62 -17.94
C CYS A 66 -10.42 11.03 -19.14
N ILE A 67 -9.52 11.79 -19.73
CA ILE A 67 -8.75 11.44 -20.92
C ILE A 67 -7.27 11.18 -20.62
N GLY A 68 -6.86 11.28 -19.35
CA GLY A 68 -5.48 11.10 -18.91
C GLY A 68 -5.16 11.92 -17.67
N TYR A 69 -3.87 12.12 -17.42
CA TYR A 69 -3.36 12.92 -16.31
C TYR A 69 -2.29 13.89 -16.78
N ASN A 70 -2.25 15.07 -16.17
CA ASN A 70 -1.11 15.98 -16.22
C ASN A 70 -0.36 15.81 -14.90
N ILE A 71 0.92 15.49 -15.00
CA ILE A 71 1.76 15.13 -13.86
C ILE A 71 2.83 16.19 -13.73
N LYS A 72 3.08 16.62 -12.49
CA LYS A 72 4.18 17.50 -12.13
C LYS A 72 5.00 16.82 -11.05
N LEU A 73 6.29 16.67 -11.29
CA LEU A 73 7.22 15.92 -10.47
C LEU A 73 8.40 16.80 -10.11
N THR A 74 8.75 16.81 -8.83
CA THR A 74 9.86 17.57 -8.26
C THR A 74 10.80 16.58 -7.58
N ASP A 75 12.06 16.57 -7.98
CA ASP A 75 13.07 15.62 -7.49
C ASP A 75 14.47 16.25 -7.57
N ASN A 76 15.41 15.79 -6.76
CA ASN A 76 16.77 16.32 -6.66
C ASN A 76 17.85 15.39 -7.28
N THR A 77 17.49 14.19 -7.75
CA THR A 77 18.43 13.12 -8.14
C THR A 77 18.42 12.72 -9.62
N PHE A 78 17.77 13.50 -10.49
CA PHE A 78 17.65 13.12 -11.91
C PHE A 78 18.99 13.01 -12.66
N SER A 79 19.13 11.91 -13.41
CA SER A 79 20.26 11.69 -14.31
C SER A 79 20.09 12.40 -15.68
N PRO A 80 21.20 12.68 -16.40
CA PRO A 80 21.16 13.19 -17.78
C PRO A 80 20.33 12.36 -18.76
N GLU A 81 20.29 11.04 -18.58
CA GLU A 81 19.50 10.11 -19.40
C GLU A 81 18.00 10.34 -19.20
N THR A 82 17.58 10.51 -17.94
CA THR A 82 16.18 10.79 -17.62
C THR A 82 15.78 12.18 -18.12
N MET A 83 16.65 13.18 -17.99
CA MET A 83 16.43 14.50 -18.59
C MET A 83 16.26 14.40 -20.12
N ALA A 84 17.11 13.65 -20.81
CA ALA A 84 17.00 13.44 -22.25
C ALA A 84 15.70 12.76 -22.66
N LEU A 85 15.21 11.78 -21.88
CA LEU A 85 13.95 11.12 -22.17
C LEU A 85 12.73 12.05 -21.98
N VAL A 86 12.75 12.90 -20.94
CA VAL A 86 11.61 13.76 -20.60
C VAL A 86 11.59 15.05 -21.44
N ASP A 87 12.71 15.75 -21.54
CA ASP A 87 12.84 17.01 -22.28
C ASP A 87 13.06 16.78 -23.79
N GLY A 88 13.65 15.64 -24.15
CA GLY A 88 13.92 15.28 -25.56
C GLY A 88 15.23 15.89 -26.09
N GLY A 89 16.14 16.29 -25.19
CA GLY A 89 17.53 16.57 -25.52
C GLY A 89 18.37 15.29 -25.66
N THR A 90 19.69 15.42 -25.47
CA THR A 90 20.65 14.33 -25.65
C THR A 90 21.55 14.21 -24.41
N SER A 91 21.65 13.00 -23.84
CA SER A 91 22.68 12.69 -22.84
C SER A 91 24.02 12.50 -23.54
N THR A 92 25.07 13.13 -23.02
CA THR A 92 26.44 13.07 -23.50
C THR A 92 27.36 12.62 -22.37
N PRO A 93 28.59 12.13 -22.66
CA PRO A 93 29.56 11.80 -21.62
C PRO A 93 29.94 12.98 -20.71
N MET A 94 29.66 14.22 -21.12
CA MET A 94 29.97 15.43 -20.36
C MET A 94 28.75 16.05 -19.66
N GLY A 95 27.55 15.46 -19.82
CA GLY A 95 26.32 15.98 -19.23
C GLY A 95 25.14 15.94 -20.20
N TYR A 96 24.26 16.93 -20.13
CA TYR A 96 23.02 17.00 -20.90
C TYR A 96 23.00 18.20 -21.85
N GLU A 97 22.58 17.99 -23.09
CA GLU A 97 22.32 19.05 -24.06
C GLU A 97 20.83 19.10 -24.40
N GLY A 98 20.19 20.25 -24.17
CA GLY A 98 18.79 20.47 -24.52
C GLY A 98 18.53 20.39 -26.03
N ALA A 99 17.27 20.19 -26.40
CA ALA A 99 16.90 20.14 -27.80
C ALA A 99 17.19 21.46 -28.55
N GLU A 100 17.50 21.35 -29.85
CA GLU A 100 17.83 22.50 -30.68
C GLU A 100 16.65 23.47 -30.80
N VAL A 101 16.92 24.75 -30.53
CA VAL A 101 15.92 25.82 -30.58
C VAL A 101 15.24 25.89 -31.95
N GLY A 102 13.92 25.96 -31.95
CA GLY A 102 13.11 26.11 -33.17
C GLY A 102 12.89 24.81 -33.96
N LYS A 103 13.39 23.66 -33.48
CA LYS A 103 13.11 22.35 -34.08
C LYS A 103 12.08 21.57 -33.26
N ALA A 104 11.17 20.90 -33.97
CA ALA A 104 10.24 19.98 -33.33
C ALA A 104 10.99 18.73 -32.86
N VAL A 105 10.79 18.39 -31.59
CA VAL A 105 11.39 17.20 -30.97
C VAL A 105 10.34 16.10 -30.95
N ASN A 106 10.68 14.94 -31.51
CA ASN A 106 9.82 13.78 -31.41
C ASN A 106 10.15 13.01 -30.13
N LYS A 107 9.40 13.28 -29.07
CA LYS A 107 9.60 12.66 -27.76
C LYS A 107 9.12 11.21 -27.75
N THR A 108 10.00 10.32 -27.32
CA THR A 108 9.67 8.92 -27.03
C THR A 108 8.69 8.86 -25.86
N PRO A 109 7.55 8.15 -25.99
CA PRO A 109 6.65 7.97 -24.87
C PRO A 109 7.30 7.09 -23.80
N TYR A 110 6.99 7.38 -22.53
CA TYR A 110 7.46 6.60 -21.40
C TYR A 110 6.33 6.32 -20.41
N THR A 111 6.46 5.22 -19.66
CA THR A 111 5.60 4.93 -18.50
C THR A 111 6.26 5.51 -17.25
N LEU A 112 5.48 6.22 -16.44
CA LEU A 112 5.90 6.73 -15.12
C LEU A 112 5.19 5.90 -14.06
N ASN A 113 5.98 5.30 -13.18
CA ASN A 113 5.51 4.60 -11.99
C ASN A 113 5.92 5.40 -10.76
N LEU A 114 4.97 5.69 -9.89
CA LEU A 114 5.22 6.28 -8.57
C LEU A 114 4.87 5.24 -7.51
N TYR A 115 5.80 4.95 -6.62
CA TYR A 115 5.60 4.01 -5.52
C TYR A 115 5.43 4.80 -4.23
N SER A 116 4.34 4.56 -3.52
CA SER A 116 4.10 5.16 -2.20
C SER A 116 3.90 4.12 -1.13
N GLU A 117 4.28 4.43 0.11
CA GLU A 117 4.18 3.50 1.21
C GLU A 117 2.75 3.41 1.73
N GLU A 118 2.20 2.21 1.85
CA GLU A 118 1.02 1.97 2.68
C GLU A 118 1.46 1.81 4.13
N LYS A 119 1.02 2.72 5.00
CA LYS A 119 1.44 2.79 6.40
C LYS A 119 0.46 2.06 7.31
N ASP A 120 1.00 1.25 8.22
CA ASP A 120 0.23 0.71 9.34
C ASP A 120 0.14 1.74 10.50
N TYR A 121 -0.69 1.44 11.50
CA TYR A 121 -0.85 2.24 12.72
C TYR A 121 0.46 2.43 13.50
N ASP A 122 1.42 1.52 13.36
CA ASP A 122 2.75 1.63 13.97
C ASP A 122 3.77 2.39 13.10
N SER A 123 3.31 2.98 11.98
CA SER A 123 4.12 3.66 10.95
C SER A 123 5.04 2.75 10.14
N SER A 124 4.95 1.42 10.28
CA SER A 124 5.62 0.47 9.40
C SER A 124 5.03 0.52 8.00
N THR A 125 5.85 0.20 7.00
CA THR A 125 5.39 0.06 5.60
C THR A 125 4.86 -1.36 5.43
N LEU A 126 3.54 -1.48 5.27
CA LEU A 126 2.87 -2.74 4.95
C LEU A 126 3.34 -3.19 3.57
N ARG A 127 3.09 -2.39 2.55
CA ARG A 127 3.48 -2.65 1.16
C ARG A 127 3.57 -1.33 0.41
N TYR A 128 3.92 -1.39 -0.87
CA TYR A 128 3.96 -0.23 -1.73
C TYR A 128 2.76 -0.18 -2.66
N VAL A 129 2.21 1.00 -2.85
CA VAL A 129 1.16 1.30 -3.82
C VAL A 129 1.82 1.92 -5.04
N GLN A 130 1.78 1.20 -6.15
CA GLN A 130 2.31 1.64 -7.44
C GLN A 130 1.20 2.34 -8.24
N PHE A 131 1.42 3.60 -8.58
CA PHE A 131 0.61 4.37 -9.51
C PHE A 131 1.31 4.44 -10.87
N SER A 132 0.74 3.77 -11.87
CA SER A 132 1.30 3.74 -13.22
C SER A 132 0.50 4.64 -14.17
N PHE A 133 1.23 5.54 -14.81
CA PHE A 133 0.75 6.41 -15.88
C PHE A 133 1.48 6.03 -17.17
N LYS A 134 0.74 5.69 -18.23
CA LYS A 134 1.32 5.25 -19.50
C LYS A 134 1.37 6.38 -20.53
N HIS A 135 2.20 6.20 -21.54
CA HIS A 135 2.27 7.07 -22.71
C HIS A 135 2.52 8.53 -22.35
N ASN A 136 3.32 8.77 -21.31
CA ASN A 136 3.69 10.11 -20.90
C ASN A 136 4.57 10.74 -21.98
N LYS A 137 4.35 12.03 -22.20
CA LYS A 137 5.27 12.90 -22.91
C LYS A 137 5.59 14.08 -22.03
N GLY A 138 6.87 14.26 -21.75
CA GLY A 138 7.38 15.37 -20.95
C GLY A 138 7.31 16.70 -21.68
N THR A 139 7.29 17.79 -20.92
CA THR A 139 7.65 19.13 -21.38
C THR A 139 9.12 19.41 -21.06
N PRO A 140 9.72 20.46 -21.64
CA PRO A 140 11.05 20.87 -21.24
C PRO A 140 11.18 21.16 -19.74
N VAL A 141 12.32 20.78 -19.17
CA VAL A 141 12.59 20.90 -17.73
C VAL A 141 12.68 22.37 -17.34
N GLU A 142 12.08 22.74 -16.21
CA GLU A 142 12.30 24.05 -15.62
C GLU A 142 13.56 24.02 -14.73
N PHE A 143 14.46 24.98 -14.95
CA PHE A 143 15.69 25.13 -14.18
C PHE A 143 15.56 26.28 -13.19
N GLN A 144 15.52 25.97 -11.89
CA GLN A 144 15.52 26.95 -10.82
C GLN A 144 16.80 26.84 -10.00
N PHE A 145 17.55 27.93 -9.87
CA PHE A 145 18.82 27.99 -9.13
C PHE A 145 18.70 28.98 -7.99
N GLU A 146 19.03 28.54 -6.78
CA GLU A 146 19.05 29.38 -5.58
C GLU A 146 20.38 29.19 -4.83
N ASP A 147 20.99 30.29 -4.37
CA ASP A 147 22.25 30.26 -3.64
C ASP A 147 22.07 29.56 -2.27
N GLY A 148 22.99 28.65 -1.95
CA GLY A 148 22.96 27.85 -0.72
C GLY A 148 21.88 26.76 -0.67
N LYS A 149 21.11 26.52 -1.73
CA LYS A 149 20.17 25.39 -1.83
C LYS A 149 20.62 24.37 -2.88
N PHE A 150 20.22 23.11 -2.68
CA PHE A 150 20.38 22.10 -3.72
C PHE A 150 19.51 22.45 -4.92
N TYR A 151 20.01 22.14 -6.11
CA TYR A 151 19.23 22.23 -7.34
C TYR A 151 18.13 21.16 -7.32
N VAL A 152 16.88 21.59 -7.59
CA VAL A 152 15.72 20.71 -7.62
C VAL A 152 14.99 20.91 -8.95
N PRO A 153 15.28 20.08 -9.97
CA PRO A 153 14.55 20.13 -11.24
C PRO A 153 13.06 19.84 -11.06
N GLU A 154 12.27 20.47 -11.92
CA GLU A 154 10.84 20.23 -12.03
C GLU A 154 10.49 19.74 -13.44
N PHE A 155 9.71 18.65 -13.50
CA PHE A 155 9.24 18.06 -14.75
C PHE A 155 7.73 18.08 -14.79
N GLU A 156 7.19 18.49 -15.93
CA GLU A 156 5.78 18.25 -16.24
C GLU A 156 5.67 17.21 -17.35
N SER A 157 4.66 16.37 -17.27
CA SER A 157 4.36 15.38 -18.28
C SER A 157 2.87 15.17 -18.46
N THR A 158 2.52 14.66 -19.63
CA THR A 158 1.13 14.41 -20.00
C THR A 158 0.95 12.95 -20.37
N SER A 159 0.23 12.23 -19.51
CA SER A 159 -0.21 10.84 -19.72
C SER A 159 -1.44 10.82 -20.62
N ARG A 160 -1.38 10.12 -21.75
CA ARG A 160 -2.49 9.99 -22.70
C ARG A 160 -2.67 8.53 -23.11
N PRO A 161 -3.52 7.75 -22.40
CA PRO A 161 -3.78 6.35 -22.71
C PRO A 161 -4.36 6.16 -24.12
N LYS A 162 -4.08 5.01 -24.74
CA LYS A 162 -4.67 4.64 -26.03
C LYS A 162 -6.09 4.12 -25.87
N LYS A 163 -6.80 3.97 -26.99
CA LYS A 163 -8.16 3.39 -27.01
C LYS A 163 -8.15 2.00 -26.34
N GLY A 164 -8.98 1.84 -25.31
CA GLY A 164 -9.11 0.60 -24.54
C GLY A 164 -8.22 0.51 -23.31
N GLU A 165 -7.33 1.48 -23.10
CA GLU A 165 -6.51 1.59 -21.91
C GLU A 165 -7.15 2.49 -20.84
N LYS A 166 -6.67 2.36 -19.60
CA LYS A 166 -7.14 3.15 -18.47
C LYS A 166 -6.18 4.32 -18.23
N PRO A 167 -6.67 5.47 -17.72
CA PRO A 167 -5.84 6.66 -17.51
C PRO A 167 -4.83 6.51 -16.35
N VAL A 168 -5.08 5.58 -15.43
CA VAL A 168 -4.17 5.22 -14.33
C VAL A 168 -4.36 3.74 -13.99
N TYR A 169 -3.28 3.08 -13.59
CA TYR A 169 -3.31 1.75 -12.98
C TYR A 169 -2.75 1.88 -11.56
N ILE A 170 -3.44 1.29 -10.59
CA ILE A 170 -3.01 1.26 -9.20
C ILE A 170 -2.86 -0.21 -8.81
N THR A 171 -1.66 -0.59 -8.40
CA THR A 171 -1.31 -1.96 -7.99
C THR A 171 -0.58 -1.94 -6.67
N PHE A 172 -0.64 -3.05 -5.94
CA PHE A 172 0.08 -3.23 -4.68
C PHE A 172 1.26 -4.17 -4.94
N VAL A 173 2.43 -3.82 -4.40
CA VAL A 173 3.68 -4.59 -4.53
C VAL A 173 4.41 -4.62 -3.20
N ASP A 174 5.04 -5.75 -2.88
CA ASP A 174 5.84 -5.91 -1.65
C ASP A 174 7.33 -5.60 -1.87
N THR A 175 7.74 -5.43 -3.13
CA THR A 175 9.13 -5.18 -3.52
C THR A 175 9.19 -4.05 -4.53
N LEU A 176 10.05 -3.07 -4.25
CA LEU A 176 10.37 -1.97 -5.14
C LEU A 176 11.34 -2.43 -6.25
N PRO A 177 11.37 -1.73 -7.40
CA PRO A 177 12.29 -2.01 -8.50
C PRO A 177 13.80 -2.02 -8.13
N ASP A 178 14.21 -1.31 -7.09
CA ASP A 178 15.58 -1.29 -6.55
C ASP A 178 15.92 -2.54 -5.70
N GLY A 179 14.92 -3.37 -5.40
CA GLY A 179 15.06 -4.57 -4.57
C GLY A 179 14.70 -4.36 -3.10
N GLU A 180 14.32 -3.16 -2.68
CA GLU A 180 13.82 -2.94 -1.32
C GLU A 180 12.46 -3.65 -1.12
N THR A 181 12.35 -4.41 -0.04
CA THR A 181 11.13 -5.17 0.29
C THR A 181 10.46 -4.57 1.52
N SER A 182 9.13 -4.43 1.49
CA SER A 182 8.39 -4.00 2.67
C SER A 182 8.48 -5.07 3.77
N THR A 183 8.72 -4.62 5.01
CA THR A 183 8.82 -5.50 6.17
C THR A 183 7.46 -5.88 6.78
N GLY A 184 6.36 -5.25 6.32
CA GLY A 184 5.03 -5.39 6.92
C GLY A 184 3.97 -6.06 6.04
N GLY A 185 4.33 -6.60 4.87
CA GLY A 185 3.33 -6.98 3.83
C GLY A 185 3.14 -8.46 3.59
N ASP A 186 4.12 -9.29 3.96
CA ASP A 186 4.08 -10.71 3.64
C ASP A 186 4.39 -11.56 4.88
N THR A 187 3.33 -12.07 5.52
CA THR A 187 3.44 -13.23 6.41
C THR A 187 3.54 -14.51 5.58
N SER A 188 4.46 -14.58 4.62
CA SER A 188 4.77 -15.81 3.87
C SER A 188 5.20 -16.96 4.79
N ALA A 189 5.59 -16.61 6.02
CA ALA A 189 5.76 -17.52 7.12
C ALA A 189 4.53 -18.42 7.29
N THR A 190 4.71 -19.70 7.02
CA THR A 190 3.69 -20.72 7.27
C THR A 190 4.09 -21.53 8.50
N VAL A 191 3.13 -22.23 9.09
CA VAL A 191 3.43 -23.26 10.10
C VAL A 191 3.36 -24.62 9.41
N PRO A 192 4.48 -25.18 8.90
CA PRO A 192 4.45 -26.40 8.08
C PRO A 192 4.06 -27.64 8.89
N SER A 193 4.31 -27.61 10.20
CA SER A 193 3.93 -28.66 11.15
C SER A 193 3.27 -28.04 12.38
N PRO A 194 1.99 -27.63 12.28
CA PRO A 194 1.28 -27.05 13.42
C PRO A 194 1.20 -28.06 14.57
N PRO A 195 1.27 -27.59 15.84
CA PRO A 195 0.95 -28.43 16.98
C PRO A 195 -0.45 -29.05 16.85
N ALA A 196 -0.62 -30.26 17.41
CA ALA A 196 -1.92 -30.90 17.43
C ALA A 196 -2.95 -29.99 18.17
N PRO A 197 -4.11 -29.70 17.56
CA PRO A 197 -5.14 -28.88 18.22
C PRO A 197 -5.57 -29.49 19.55
N THR A 198 -5.75 -28.66 20.56
CA THR A 198 -6.28 -29.08 21.86
C THR A 198 -7.76 -28.72 21.99
N THR A 199 -8.49 -29.51 22.76
CA THR A 199 -9.90 -29.25 23.08
C THR A 199 -10.02 -28.44 24.38
N PRO A 200 -11.07 -27.60 24.52
CA PRO A 200 -11.33 -26.89 25.77
C PRO A 200 -11.58 -27.86 26.94
N ASP A 201 -11.05 -27.54 28.11
CA ASP A 201 -11.28 -28.28 29.35
C ASP A 201 -12.25 -27.51 30.26
N GLU A 202 -13.49 -27.99 30.34
CA GLU A 202 -14.56 -27.44 31.16
C GLU A 202 -14.23 -27.45 32.66
N SER A 203 -13.48 -28.45 33.13
CA SER A 203 -13.22 -28.63 34.56
C SER A 203 -12.22 -27.62 35.11
N THR A 204 -11.27 -27.20 34.27
CA THR A 204 -10.24 -26.22 34.63
C THR A 204 -10.50 -24.84 34.01
N GLY A 205 -11.43 -24.74 33.05
CA GLY A 205 -11.63 -23.54 32.25
C GLY A 205 -10.42 -23.22 31.35
N THR A 206 -9.59 -24.22 31.01
CA THR A 206 -8.46 -24.05 30.09
C THR A 206 -8.98 -24.05 28.65
N PRO A 207 -8.67 -23.04 27.82
CA PRO A 207 -9.10 -23.04 26.43
C PRO A 207 -8.35 -24.08 25.59
N GLY A 208 -9.05 -24.63 24.59
CA GLY A 208 -8.43 -25.35 23.49
C GLY A 208 -7.70 -24.38 22.57
N VAL A 209 -6.58 -24.80 21.99
CA VAL A 209 -5.75 -23.96 21.11
C VAL A 209 -5.60 -24.64 19.76
N THR A 210 -5.82 -23.89 18.70
CA THR A 210 -5.56 -24.30 17.32
C THR A 210 -4.62 -23.30 16.68
N ILE A 211 -3.60 -23.78 15.97
CA ILE A 211 -2.67 -22.95 15.21
C ILE A 211 -2.82 -23.34 13.74
N GLY A 212 -3.19 -22.38 12.90
CA GLY A 212 -3.35 -22.57 11.47
C GLY A 212 -2.01 -22.59 10.74
N THR A 213 -1.99 -23.17 9.55
CA THR A 213 -0.83 -23.09 8.65
C THR A 213 -0.54 -21.66 8.20
N ASP A 214 -1.53 -20.77 8.31
CA ASP A 214 -1.47 -19.33 8.07
C ASP A 214 -1.06 -18.51 9.30
N CYS A 215 -0.44 -19.16 10.30
CA CYS A 215 -0.01 -18.56 11.57
C CYS A 215 -1.12 -17.98 12.45
N LYS A 216 -2.40 -18.14 12.09
CA LYS A 216 -3.51 -17.72 12.95
C LYS A 216 -3.59 -18.59 14.19
N VAL A 217 -3.85 -17.96 15.32
CA VAL A 217 -4.06 -18.67 16.59
C VAL A 217 -5.51 -18.51 17.00
N THR A 218 -6.16 -19.63 17.31
CA THR A 218 -7.53 -19.64 17.82
C THR A 218 -7.55 -20.29 19.20
N TRP A 219 -8.07 -19.55 20.19
CA TRP A 219 -8.41 -20.08 21.51
C TRP A 219 -9.91 -20.31 21.59
N THR A 220 -10.30 -21.53 21.88
CA THR A 220 -11.70 -21.95 22.05
C THR A 220 -11.95 -22.21 23.54
N PHE A 221 -12.93 -21.51 24.11
CA PHE A 221 -13.36 -21.66 25.49
C PHE A 221 -14.63 -22.50 25.56
N ALA A 222 -14.76 -23.30 26.62
CA ALA A 222 -15.98 -24.08 26.84
C ALA A 222 -17.16 -23.17 27.26
N ASP A 223 -16.88 -22.17 28.09
CA ASP A 223 -17.81 -21.15 28.56
C ASP A 223 -17.56 -19.80 27.88
N ALA A 224 -18.59 -18.95 27.83
CA ALA A 224 -18.44 -17.58 27.34
C ALA A 224 -17.53 -16.76 28.26
N VAL A 225 -16.69 -15.89 27.67
CA VAL A 225 -15.74 -15.03 28.40
C VAL A 225 -16.10 -13.54 28.32
N ASN A 226 -15.56 -12.75 29.24
CA ASN A 226 -15.81 -11.32 29.30
C ASN A 226 -15.14 -10.59 28.13
N ASP A 227 -15.91 -9.75 27.43
CA ASP A 227 -15.45 -9.01 26.25
C ASP A 227 -14.37 -7.97 26.56
N ALA A 228 -14.45 -7.32 27.73
CA ALA A 228 -13.44 -6.35 28.16
C ALA A 228 -12.05 -6.95 28.37
N ASP A 229 -11.96 -8.29 28.51
CA ASP A 229 -10.68 -8.99 28.68
C ASP A 229 -10.12 -9.49 27.33
N VAL A 230 -10.83 -9.34 26.21
CA VAL A 230 -10.37 -9.76 24.88
C VAL A 230 -9.51 -8.66 24.25
N ILE A 231 -8.28 -8.56 24.73
CA ILE A 231 -7.30 -7.55 24.33
C ILE A 231 -5.90 -8.15 24.20
N GLY A 232 -5.02 -7.48 23.44
CA GLY A 232 -3.66 -7.95 23.11
C GLY A 232 -2.72 -8.15 24.31
N ILE A 233 -3.09 -7.73 25.52
CA ILE A 233 -2.31 -8.08 26.73
C ILE A 233 -2.59 -9.53 27.20
N ASN A 234 -3.84 -9.99 27.00
CA ASN A 234 -4.33 -11.30 27.45
C ASN A 234 -4.21 -12.36 26.35
N PHE A 235 -4.29 -11.96 25.09
CA PHE A 235 -4.17 -12.84 23.93
C PHE A 235 -3.06 -12.33 23.03
N LYS A 236 -1.92 -13.00 23.07
CA LYS A 236 -0.72 -12.53 22.36
C LYS A 236 0.15 -13.67 21.88
N VAL A 237 0.93 -13.35 20.87
CA VAL A 237 2.03 -14.19 20.39
C VAL A 237 3.34 -13.46 20.69
N THR A 238 4.35 -14.17 21.18
CA THR A 238 5.68 -13.61 21.48
C THR A 238 6.79 -14.46 20.87
N LYS A 239 7.90 -13.85 20.47
CA LYS A 239 9.09 -14.60 20.05
C LYS A 239 9.70 -15.32 21.25
N LYS A 240 9.96 -16.62 21.12
CA LYS A 240 10.54 -17.40 22.22
C LYS A 240 11.96 -16.96 22.58
N SER A 241 12.70 -16.41 21.62
CA SER A 241 14.11 -16.02 21.78
C SER A 241 14.30 -14.80 22.70
N ASP A 242 13.43 -13.80 22.58
CA ASP A 242 13.61 -12.49 23.23
C ASP A 242 12.34 -11.95 23.92
N GLY A 243 11.21 -12.64 23.78
CA GLY A 243 9.93 -12.24 24.38
C GLY A 243 9.24 -11.06 23.68
N SER A 244 9.76 -10.58 22.55
CA SER A 244 9.13 -9.52 21.78
C SER A 244 7.72 -9.93 21.31
N VAL A 245 6.77 -9.01 21.43
CA VAL A 245 5.36 -9.25 21.07
C VAL A 245 5.21 -9.16 19.56
N VAL A 246 4.54 -10.14 18.99
CA VAL A 246 4.12 -10.16 17.58
C VAL A 246 2.89 -9.25 17.46
N PRO A 247 2.91 -8.23 16.58
CA PRO A 247 1.73 -7.40 16.35
C PRO A 247 0.65 -8.22 15.64
N GLY A 248 -0.61 -7.94 15.96
CA GLY A 248 -1.74 -8.63 15.38
C GLY A 248 -3.07 -8.24 15.99
N ASP A 249 -4.14 -8.60 15.29
CA ASP A 249 -5.51 -8.31 15.67
C ASP A 249 -6.11 -9.44 16.49
N VAL A 250 -6.77 -9.10 17.60
CA VAL A 250 -7.54 -10.03 18.42
C VAL A 250 -9.02 -9.80 18.15
N THR A 251 -9.71 -10.84 17.72
CA THR A 251 -11.16 -10.83 17.46
C THR A 251 -11.87 -11.85 18.32
N MET A 252 -13.15 -11.61 18.59
CA MET A 252 -14.01 -12.51 19.35
C MET A 252 -15.24 -12.85 18.51
N ASP A 253 -15.68 -14.10 18.58
CA ASP A 253 -16.92 -14.52 17.93
C ASP A 253 -18.18 -14.03 18.67
N ILE A 254 -19.33 -14.15 18.01
CA ILE A 254 -20.61 -13.71 18.57
C ILE A 254 -21.06 -14.51 19.80
N THR A 255 -20.55 -15.74 19.98
CA THR A 255 -20.88 -16.56 21.16
C THR A 255 -19.97 -16.30 22.36
N LYS A 256 -18.96 -15.43 22.18
CA LYS A 256 -17.92 -15.10 23.18
C LYS A 256 -17.13 -16.31 23.66
N LYS A 257 -16.95 -17.32 22.81
CA LYS A 257 -16.23 -18.56 23.11
C LYS A 257 -15.00 -18.75 22.25
N ILE A 258 -14.90 -18.08 21.12
CA ILE A 258 -13.79 -18.23 20.17
C ILE A 258 -13.08 -16.90 20.07
N ILE A 259 -11.79 -16.90 20.37
CA ILE A 259 -10.92 -15.74 20.25
C ILE A 259 -9.84 -16.07 19.22
N THR A 260 -9.69 -15.22 18.22
CA THR A 260 -8.73 -15.41 17.14
C THR A 260 -7.72 -14.28 17.13
N PHE A 261 -6.43 -14.62 17.17
CA PHE A 261 -5.33 -13.72 16.90
C PHE A 261 -4.85 -13.92 15.46
N VAL A 262 -4.84 -12.84 14.70
CA VAL A 262 -4.31 -12.79 13.32
C VAL A 262 -3.04 -11.94 13.35
N PRO A 263 -1.84 -12.53 13.17
CA PRO A 263 -0.61 -11.75 13.13
C PRO A 263 -0.63 -10.79 11.94
N THR A 264 -0.21 -9.53 12.15
CA THR A 264 -0.02 -8.55 11.07
C THR A 264 1.42 -8.58 10.53
N SER A 265 2.40 -8.99 11.35
CA SER A 265 3.74 -9.32 10.89
C SER A 265 4.33 -10.49 11.68
N ILE A 266 4.83 -11.52 10.99
CA ILE A 266 5.47 -12.68 11.62
C ILE A 266 6.59 -13.20 10.72
N SER A 267 7.76 -13.45 11.30
CA SER A 267 8.98 -13.84 10.58
C SER A 267 9.03 -15.34 10.37
N ALA A 268 9.53 -15.79 9.22
CA ALA A 268 9.79 -17.20 8.93
C ALA A 268 11.00 -17.74 9.73
N GLY A 269 11.04 -19.04 9.98
CA GLY A 269 12.14 -19.71 10.68
C GLY A 269 12.25 -19.39 12.18
N VAL A 270 11.20 -18.83 12.80
CA VAL A 270 11.21 -18.39 14.20
C VAL A 270 10.23 -19.22 15.03
N THR A 271 10.64 -19.56 16.25
CA THR A 271 9.75 -20.19 17.24
C THR A 271 9.03 -19.14 18.08
N TYR A 272 7.72 -19.27 18.17
CA TYR A 272 6.82 -18.37 18.87
C TYR A 272 6.08 -19.07 20.01
N GLN A 273 5.62 -18.28 20.97
CA GLN A 273 4.75 -18.66 22.08
C GLN A 273 3.43 -17.92 21.96
N ALA A 274 2.35 -18.66 21.73
CA ALA A 274 0.97 -18.18 21.74
C ALA A 274 0.38 -18.35 23.15
N THR A 275 -0.01 -17.25 23.79
CA THR A 275 -0.47 -17.22 25.16
C THR A 275 -1.89 -16.66 25.25
N ALA A 276 -2.76 -17.38 25.97
CA ALA A 276 -3.98 -16.82 26.55
C ALA A 276 -3.81 -16.72 28.07
N ALA A 277 -3.97 -15.52 28.62
CA ALA A 277 -3.95 -15.26 30.05
C ALA A 277 -5.22 -15.79 30.74
N SER A 278 -5.18 -15.83 32.07
CA SER A 278 -6.38 -16.04 32.88
C SER A 278 -7.29 -14.81 32.76
N ILE A 279 -8.51 -15.01 32.28
CA ILE A 279 -9.49 -13.95 32.06
C ILE A 279 -10.83 -14.28 32.71
N ARG A 280 -11.71 -13.30 32.88
CA ARG A 280 -12.99 -13.52 33.54
C ARG A 280 -13.97 -14.26 32.64
N LYS A 281 -14.71 -15.20 33.23
CA LYS A 281 -15.89 -15.81 32.59
C LYS A 281 -17.02 -14.77 32.52
N ALA A 282 -17.83 -14.84 31.46
CA ALA A 282 -18.92 -13.89 31.23
C ALA A 282 -20.04 -13.98 32.28
N ASP A 283 -20.23 -15.16 32.87
CA ASP A 283 -21.23 -15.44 33.90
C ASP A 283 -20.80 -15.00 35.31
N GLY A 284 -19.57 -14.51 35.47
CA GLY A 284 -19.01 -14.09 36.76
C GLY A 284 -18.63 -15.25 37.69
N SER A 285 -18.61 -16.50 37.22
CA SER A 285 -18.27 -17.69 38.04
C SER A 285 -16.78 -17.79 38.40
N GLY A 286 -15.94 -16.89 37.89
CA GLY A 286 -14.52 -16.82 38.19
C GLY A 286 -13.69 -16.54 36.94
N ASN A 287 -12.45 -17.01 36.95
CA ASN A 287 -11.52 -16.85 35.83
C ASN A 287 -11.24 -18.18 35.12
N THR A 288 -10.84 -18.09 33.85
CA THR A 288 -10.27 -19.18 33.06
C THR A 288 -8.85 -19.49 33.52
N THR A 289 -8.33 -20.63 33.08
CA THR A 289 -6.92 -20.99 33.29
C THR A 289 -6.08 -20.55 32.08
N SER A 290 -4.91 -19.95 32.34
CA SER A 290 -3.99 -19.52 31.28
C SER A 290 -3.38 -20.71 30.54
N VAL A 291 -3.15 -20.57 29.24
CA VAL A 291 -2.46 -21.57 28.41
C VAL A 291 -1.38 -20.91 27.56
N THR A 292 -0.30 -21.63 27.28
CA THR A 292 0.73 -21.23 26.31
C THR A 292 1.11 -22.41 25.44
N VAL A 293 1.14 -22.19 24.12
CA VAL A 293 1.51 -23.19 23.12
C VAL A 293 2.61 -22.63 22.24
N GLU A 294 3.58 -23.48 21.88
CA GLU A 294 4.68 -23.11 21.00
C GLU A 294 4.43 -23.58 19.56
N PHE A 295 4.83 -22.77 18.59
CA PHE A 295 4.84 -23.14 17.17
C PHE A 295 6.04 -22.52 16.47
N THR A 296 6.45 -23.10 15.33
CA THR A 296 7.59 -22.60 14.55
C THR A 296 7.16 -22.33 13.13
N THR A 297 7.53 -21.17 12.61
CA THR A 297 7.27 -20.75 11.24
C THR A 297 8.36 -21.24 10.27
N ALA A 298 8.03 -21.39 9.00
CA ALA A 298 8.96 -21.68 7.91
C ALA A 298 8.64 -20.85 6.67
#